data_AF-K9YMS2-F1
#
_entry.id   AF-K9YMS2-F1
#
_cell.length_a   1.000
_cell.length_b   1.000
_cell.length_c   1.000
_cell.angle_alpha   90.00
_cell.angle_beta   90.00
_cell.angle_gamma   90.00
#
_symmetry.space_group_name_H-M   'P 1'
#
loop_
_entity.id
_entity.type
_entity.pdbx_description
1 polymer ?
#
loop_
_entity_poly.entity_id
_entity_poly.type
_entity_poly.pdbx_seq_one_letter_code
_entity_poly.pdbx_strand_id
1 'polypeptide(L)'
;MGIFEDFSNFLESRLEEFLNSNPKLKLEVLSEELIAQEKETIKLILRLQSEQKKLEQEIIELGKEIQKWHPRIEKARQSGRYDLAQEAEMREISLLQQGKIAWEKMEDTKKKIVESREILASIESKQKEIQQKIKQTQTNYNTPNYHNSSPKYSYSDTLDPLEEKFQQWEIDQELKNMKQK
;
A
#
# COMPACT_ATOMS: atom_id res chain seq x y z
N MET A 1 -14.18 29.13 26.86
CA MET A 1 -13.27 28.08 26.38
C MET A 1 -13.43 26.93 27.35
N GLY A 2 -13.93 25.82 26.83
CA GLY A 2 -14.64 24.82 27.61
C GLY A 2 -13.69 23.83 28.27
N ILE A 3 -14.08 23.29 29.42
CA ILE A 3 -13.45 22.15 30.11
C ILE A 3 -13.14 20.94 29.20
N PHE A 4 -13.82 20.82 28.06
CA PHE A 4 -13.57 19.80 27.03
C PHE A 4 -12.31 20.08 26.19
N GLU A 5 -11.95 21.34 26.01
CA GLU A 5 -10.76 21.78 25.27
C GLU A 5 -9.49 21.50 26.09
N ASP A 6 -9.54 21.78 27.40
CA ASP A 6 -8.44 21.45 28.34
C ASP A 6 -8.25 19.93 28.52
N PHE A 7 -9.34 19.14 28.47
CA PHE A 7 -9.26 17.68 28.54
C PHE A 7 -8.68 17.06 27.27
N SER A 8 -9.07 17.57 26.09
CA SER A 8 -8.48 17.14 24.82
C SER A 8 -6.98 17.47 24.75
N ASN A 9 -6.60 18.69 25.13
CA ASN A 9 -5.18 19.09 25.19
C ASN A 9 -4.38 18.27 26.21
N PHE A 10 -4.99 17.91 27.34
CA PHE A 10 -4.38 17.04 28.34
C PHE A 10 -4.16 15.62 27.81
N LEU A 11 -5.15 15.02 27.12
CA LEU A 11 -5.00 13.72 26.48
C LEU A 11 -3.95 13.73 25.37
N GLU A 12 -3.88 14.79 24.58
CA GLU A 12 -2.91 14.95 23.50
C GLU A 12 -1.48 15.07 24.06
N SER A 13 -1.27 15.88 25.09
CA SER A 13 0.04 16.00 25.77
C SER A 13 0.48 14.68 26.43
N ARG A 14 -0.45 13.95 27.05
CA ARG A 14 -0.17 12.64 27.65
C ARG A 14 0.04 11.56 26.61
N LEU A 15 -0.61 11.64 25.46
CA LEU A 15 -0.46 10.70 24.36
C LEU A 15 0.89 10.92 23.65
N GLU A 16 1.33 12.16 23.46
CA GLU A 16 2.67 12.47 22.96
C GLU A 16 3.77 12.04 23.95
N GLU A 17 3.58 12.30 25.24
CA GLU A 17 4.50 11.86 26.29
C GLU A 17 4.56 10.32 26.38
N PHE A 18 3.41 9.65 26.21
CA PHE A 18 3.29 8.19 26.18
C PHE A 18 3.91 7.57 24.91
N LEU A 19 3.76 8.21 23.74
CA LEU A 19 4.41 7.79 22.50
C LEU A 19 5.94 7.96 22.56
N ASN A 20 6.42 8.99 23.24
CA ASN A 20 7.85 9.21 23.49
C ASN A 20 8.41 8.23 24.52
N SER A 21 7.65 7.86 25.55
CA SER A 21 8.07 6.88 26.55
C SER A 21 7.94 5.42 26.08
N ASN A 22 7.12 5.15 25.06
CA ASN A 22 6.86 3.80 24.54
C ASN A 22 7.23 3.69 23.06
N PRO A 23 8.53 3.55 22.72
CA PRO A 23 8.99 3.42 21.34
C PRO A 23 8.37 2.22 20.60
N LYS A 24 7.93 1.18 21.32
CA LYS A 24 7.20 0.03 20.76
C LYS A 24 5.85 0.43 20.18
N LEU A 25 5.07 1.26 20.90
CA LEU A 25 3.74 1.67 20.48
C LEU A 25 3.82 2.59 19.25
N LYS A 26 4.86 3.42 19.17
CA LYS A 26 5.15 4.21 17.96
C LYS A 26 5.46 3.32 16.75
N LEU A 27 6.22 2.23 16.93
CA LEU A 27 6.49 1.27 15.85
C LEU A 27 5.23 0.51 15.42
N GLU A 28 4.33 0.22 16.36
CA GLU A 28 3.05 -0.43 16.08
C GLU A 28 2.11 0.48 15.28
N VAL A 29 1.94 1.74 15.69
CA VAL A 29 1.16 2.73 14.95
C VAL A 29 1.71 2.94 13.53
N LEU A 30 3.04 3.06 13.39
CA LEU A 30 3.68 3.15 12.06
C LEU A 30 3.45 1.91 11.21
N SER A 31 3.36 0.72 11.83
CA SER A 31 3.07 -0.52 11.12
C SER A 31 1.62 -0.55 10.60
N GLU A 32 0.66 -0.08 11.40
CA GLU A 32 -0.75 0.02 10.99
C GLU A 32 -0.93 1.03 9.86
N GLU A 33 -0.27 2.18 9.94
CA GLU A 33 -0.28 3.20 8.88
C GLU A 33 0.28 2.64 7.56
N LEU A 34 1.39 1.89 7.61
CA LEU A 34 1.95 1.26 6.42
C LEU A 34 1.02 0.19 5.83
N ILE A 35 0.32 -0.59 6.65
CA ILE A 35 -0.67 -1.58 6.16
C ILE A 35 -1.84 -0.86 5.47
N ALA A 36 -2.31 0.25 6.04
CA ALA A 36 -3.35 1.07 5.42
C ALA A 36 -2.87 1.66 4.08
N GLN A 37 -1.66 2.21 4.04
CA GLN A 37 -1.06 2.78 2.83
C GLN A 37 -0.83 1.72 1.75
N GLU A 38 -0.39 0.51 2.13
CA GLU A 38 -0.25 -0.63 1.22
C GLU A 38 -1.59 -0.97 0.57
N LYS A 39 -2.66 -1.11 1.36
CA LYS A 39 -4.01 -1.41 0.88
C LYS A 39 -4.53 -0.35 -0.09
N GLU A 40 -4.33 0.93 0.22
CA GLU A 40 -4.73 2.02 -0.69
C GLU A 40 -3.90 2.03 -1.98
N THR A 41 -2.60 1.75 -1.90
CA THR A 41 -1.72 1.64 -3.06
C THR A 41 -2.14 0.48 -3.98
N ILE A 42 -2.49 -0.67 -3.40
CA ILE A 42 -3.02 -1.82 -4.16
C ILE A 42 -4.34 -1.46 -4.85
N LYS A 43 -5.28 -0.81 -4.15
CA LYS A 43 -6.54 -0.34 -4.76
C LYS A 43 -6.29 0.62 -5.91
N LEU A 44 -5.35 1.56 -5.75
CA LEU A 44 -4.96 2.50 -6.78
C LEU A 44 -4.43 1.76 -8.02
N ILE A 45 -3.52 0.80 -7.85
CA ILE A 45 -3.00 -0.02 -8.95
C ILE A 45 -4.14 -0.74 -9.69
N LEU A 46 -5.06 -1.38 -8.97
CA LEU A 46 -6.20 -2.08 -9.58
C LEU A 46 -7.11 -1.14 -10.37
N ARG A 47 -7.35 0.07 -9.85
CA ARG A 47 -8.12 1.10 -10.54
C ARG A 47 -7.42 1.55 -11.83
N LEU A 48 -6.12 1.83 -11.77
CA LEU A 48 -5.33 2.24 -12.93
C LEU A 48 -5.27 1.12 -13.99
N GLN A 49 -5.17 -0.14 -13.58
CA GLN A 49 -5.22 -1.28 -14.50
C GLN A 49 -6.58 -1.41 -15.19
N SER A 50 -7.68 -1.17 -14.46
CA SER A 50 -9.02 -1.14 -15.06
C SER A 50 -9.15 0.00 -16.07
N GLU A 51 -8.65 1.19 -15.74
CA GLU A 51 -8.62 2.33 -16.65
C GLU A 51 -7.78 2.07 -17.90
N GLN A 52 -6.59 1.48 -17.74
CA GLN A 52 -5.74 1.07 -18.85
C GLN A 52 -6.47 0.14 -19.82
N LYS A 53 -7.18 -0.88 -19.30
CA LYS A 53 -7.96 -1.82 -20.14
C LYS A 53 -9.09 -1.13 -20.90
N LYS A 54 -9.75 -0.14 -20.28
CA LYS A 54 -10.80 0.64 -20.96
C LYS A 54 -10.21 1.47 -22.10
N LEU A 55 -9.08 2.13 -21.86
CA LEU A 55 -8.38 2.91 -22.90
C LEU A 55 -7.90 2.01 -24.05
N GLU A 56 -7.41 0.81 -23.75
CA GLU A 56 -7.02 -0.17 -24.76
C GLU A 56 -8.23 -0.58 -25.63
N GLN A 57 -9.38 -0.85 -25.01
CA GLN A 57 -10.62 -1.15 -25.74
C GLN A 57 -11.06 0.03 -26.62
N GLU A 58 -11.05 1.24 -26.08
CA GLU A 58 -11.40 2.46 -26.81
C GLU A 58 -10.48 2.67 -28.03
N ILE A 59 -9.16 2.49 -27.87
CA ILE A 59 -8.20 2.59 -28.99
C ILE A 59 -8.48 1.53 -30.06
N ILE A 60 -8.80 0.29 -29.66
CA ILE A 60 -9.15 -0.78 -30.60
C ILE A 60 -10.45 -0.44 -31.35
N GLU A 61 -11.44 0.12 -30.67
CA GLU A 61 -12.71 0.54 -31.28
C GLU A 61 -12.50 1.68 -32.28
N LEU A 62 -11.75 2.72 -31.90
CA LEU A 62 -11.37 3.82 -32.77
C LEU A 62 -10.60 3.31 -34.01
N GLY A 63 -9.67 2.38 -33.83
CA GLY A 63 -8.94 1.74 -34.92
C GLY A 63 -9.87 1.02 -35.91
N LYS A 64 -10.90 0.31 -35.41
CA LYS A 64 -11.92 -0.33 -36.25
C LYS A 64 -12.78 0.70 -36.99
N GLU A 65 -13.09 1.83 -36.38
CA GLU A 65 -13.84 2.90 -37.04
C GLU A 65 -13.04 3.55 -38.17
N ILE A 66 -11.77 3.87 -37.91
CA ILE A 66 -10.86 4.42 -38.93
C ILE A 66 -10.75 3.44 -40.11
N GLN A 67 -10.56 2.15 -39.84
CA GLN A 67 -10.49 1.11 -40.87
C GLN A 67 -11.77 1.02 -41.73
N LYS A 68 -12.95 1.38 -41.19
CA LYS A 68 -14.21 1.43 -41.95
C LYS A 68 -14.30 2.66 -42.85
N TRP A 69 -13.78 3.80 -42.41
CA TRP A 69 -13.86 5.07 -43.15
C TRP A 69 -12.83 5.17 -44.28
N HIS A 70 -11.62 4.65 -44.06
CA HIS A 70 -10.54 4.70 -45.04
C HIS A 70 -10.93 4.19 -46.46
N PRO A 71 -11.49 2.97 -46.63
CA PRO A 71 -11.90 2.49 -47.96
C PRO A 71 -13.12 3.25 -48.51
N ARG A 72 -13.96 3.86 -47.65
CA ARG A 72 -15.10 4.67 -48.09
C ARG A 72 -14.64 6.00 -48.67
N ILE A 73 -13.62 6.61 -48.09
CA ILE A 73 -12.98 7.83 -48.60
C ILE A 73 -12.36 7.55 -49.97
N GLU A 74 -11.59 6.46 -50.11
CA GLU A 74 -11.04 6.06 -51.40
C GLU A 74 -12.11 5.83 -52.45
N LYS A 75 -13.19 5.10 -52.11
CA LYS A 75 -14.29 4.86 -53.04
C LYS A 75 -15.01 6.15 -53.47
N ALA A 76 -15.24 7.07 -52.54
CA ALA A 76 -15.86 8.36 -52.83
C ALA A 76 -14.97 9.22 -53.75
N ARG A 77 -13.66 9.23 -53.50
CA ARG A 77 -12.65 9.92 -54.33
C ARG A 77 -12.61 9.33 -55.75
N GLN A 78 -12.58 8.00 -55.88
CA GLN A 78 -12.60 7.31 -57.17
C GLN A 78 -13.90 7.56 -57.96
N SER A 79 -15.02 7.76 -57.27
CA SER A 79 -16.33 8.03 -57.88
C SER A 79 -16.56 9.51 -58.21
N GLY A 80 -15.56 10.38 -58.01
CA GLY A 80 -15.66 11.83 -58.25
C GLY A 80 -16.57 12.58 -57.26
N ARG A 81 -16.96 11.95 -56.14
CA ARG A 81 -17.78 12.54 -55.07
C ARG A 81 -16.88 13.15 -54.00
N TYR A 82 -16.22 14.23 -54.34
CA TYR A 82 -15.28 14.93 -53.47
C TYR A 82 -15.94 15.55 -52.24
N ASP A 83 -17.21 15.93 -52.35
CA ASP A 83 -18.06 16.39 -51.24
C ASP A 83 -18.10 15.35 -50.11
N LEU A 84 -18.43 14.10 -50.44
CA LEU A 84 -18.51 13.00 -49.48
C LEU A 84 -17.13 12.53 -49.01
N ALA A 85 -16.13 12.59 -49.89
CA ALA A 85 -14.76 12.24 -49.52
C ALA A 85 -14.18 13.20 -48.47
N GLN A 86 -14.43 14.51 -48.63
CA GLN A 86 -13.93 15.54 -47.71
C GLN A 86 -14.62 15.44 -46.34
N GLU A 87 -15.93 15.20 -46.29
CA GLU A 87 -16.65 14.99 -45.02
C GLU A 87 -16.15 13.74 -44.28
N ALA A 88 -15.93 12.65 -45.01
CA ALA A 88 -15.41 11.41 -44.42
C ALA A 88 -13.94 11.56 -43.96
N GLU A 89 -13.11 12.33 -44.66
CA GLU A 89 -11.73 12.62 -44.28
C GLU A 89 -11.66 13.48 -43.01
N MET A 90 -12.53 14.51 -42.87
CA MET A 90 -12.64 15.26 -41.61
C MET A 90 -13.00 14.35 -40.43
N ARG A 91 -13.88 13.36 -40.67
CA ARG A 91 -14.25 12.38 -39.65
C ARG A 91 -13.09 11.44 -39.30
N GLU A 92 -12.33 10.98 -40.28
CA GLU A 92 -11.14 10.17 -40.06
C GLU A 92 -10.08 10.93 -39.25
N ILE A 93 -9.83 12.21 -39.58
CA ILE A 93 -8.92 13.08 -38.83
C ILE A 93 -9.38 13.23 -37.38
N SER A 94 -10.68 13.45 -37.14
CA SER A 94 -11.24 13.52 -35.79
C SER A 94 -11.03 12.22 -35.01
N LEU A 95 -11.26 11.06 -35.64
CA LEU A 95 -11.04 9.76 -35.00
C LEU A 95 -9.55 9.53 -34.68
N LEU A 96 -8.64 9.93 -35.56
CA LEU A 96 -7.20 9.85 -35.32
C LEU A 96 -6.76 10.75 -34.16
N GLN A 97 -7.31 11.96 -34.06
CA GLN A 97 -7.04 12.86 -32.94
C GLN A 97 -7.54 12.27 -31.61
N GLN A 98 -8.75 11.71 -31.60
CA GLN A 98 -9.28 11.00 -30.42
C GLN A 98 -8.40 9.81 -30.04
N GLY A 99 -7.98 9.01 -31.03
CA GLY A 99 -7.07 7.89 -30.82
C GLY A 99 -5.73 8.31 -30.23
N LYS A 100 -5.17 9.42 -30.70
CA LYS A 100 -3.94 10.00 -30.14
C LYS A 100 -4.11 10.38 -28.67
N ILE A 101 -5.19 11.08 -28.32
CA ILE A 101 -5.47 11.48 -26.93
C ILE A 101 -5.64 10.24 -26.03
N ALA A 102 -6.40 9.24 -26.49
CA ALA A 102 -6.60 7.99 -25.75
C ALA A 102 -5.28 7.24 -25.54
N TRP A 103 -4.41 7.22 -26.55
CA TRP A 103 -3.09 6.60 -26.46
C TRP A 103 -2.15 7.34 -25.51
N GLU A 104 -2.10 8.67 -25.57
CA GLU A 104 -1.32 9.49 -24.62
C GLU A 104 -1.78 9.25 -23.18
N LYS A 105 -3.10 9.21 -22.95
CA LYS A 105 -3.66 8.91 -21.63
C LYS A 105 -3.33 7.48 -21.17
N MET A 106 -3.36 6.51 -22.07
CA MET A 106 -2.97 5.13 -21.77
C MET A 106 -1.51 5.05 -21.34
N GLU A 107 -0.62 5.76 -22.05
CA GLU A 107 0.81 5.77 -21.74
C GLU A 107 1.09 6.43 -20.38
N ASP A 108 0.42 7.54 -20.08
CA ASP A 108 0.50 8.18 -18.77
C ASP A 108 -0.03 7.26 -17.65
N THR A 109 -1.12 6.53 -17.92
CA THR A 109 -1.68 5.52 -17.00
C THR A 109 -0.69 4.39 -16.74
N LYS A 110 0.01 3.91 -17.77
CA LYS A 110 1.04 2.87 -17.62
C LYS A 110 2.19 3.35 -16.73
N LYS A 111 2.67 4.58 -16.91
CA LYS A 111 3.71 5.17 -16.06
C LYS A 111 3.27 5.22 -14.60
N LYS A 112 2.06 5.71 -14.34
CA LYS A 112 1.46 5.75 -12.99
C LYS A 112 1.35 4.36 -12.34
N ILE A 113 1.07 3.31 -13.12
CA ILE A 113 1.05 1.93 -12.62
C ILE A 113 2.45 1.50 -12.18
N VAL A 114 3.48 1.80 -12.98
CA VAL A 114 4.88 1.47 -12.63
C VAL A 114 5.30 2.21 -11.36
N GLU A 115 5.08 3.52 -11.30
CA GLU A 115 5.37 4.35 -10.11
C GLU A 115 4.64 3.81 -8.86
N SER A 116 3.35 3.47 -8.99
CA SER A 116 2.58 2.91 -7.87
C SER A 116 3.11 1.56 -7.38
N ARG A 117 3.66 0.73 -8.29
CA ARG A 117 4.30 -0.55 -7.93
C ARG A 117 5.63 -0.33 -7.21
N GLU A 118 6.41 0.68 -7.62
CA GLU A 118 7.64 1.05 -6.92
C GLU A 118 7.34 1.54 -5.50
N ILE A 119 6.30 2.36 -5.33
CA ILE A 119 5.82 2.79 -4.01
C ILE A 119 5.42 1.58 -3.16
N LEU A 120 4.65 0.64 -3.72
CA LEU A 120 4.25 -0.58 -3.02
C LEU A 120 5.47 -1.39 -2.54
N ALA A 121 6.46 -1.60 -3.42
CA ALA A 121 7.69 -2.30 -3.05
C ALA A 121 8.46 -1.59 -1.93
N SER A 122 8.48 -0.24 -1.93
CA SER A 122 9.08 0.55 -0.86
C SER A 122 8.33 0.37 0.47
N ILE A 123 7.00 0.37 0.45
CA ILE A 123 6.15 0.13 1.62
C ILE A 123 6.43 -1.25 2.21
N GLU A 124 6.43 -2.30 1.37
CA GLU A 124 6.75 -3.68 1.80
C GLU A 124 8.15 -3.78 2.43
N SER A 125 9.14 -3.08 1.88
CA SER A 125 10.48 -3.04 2.45
C SER A 125 10.50 -2.36 3.82
N LYS A 126 9.80 -1.23 3.98
CA LYS A 126 9.69 -0.51 5.25
C LYS A 126 8.95 -1.33 6.32
N GLN A 127 7.90 -2.05 5.91
CA GLN A 127 7.19 -2.97 6.80
C GLN A 127 8.12 -4.06 7.34
N LYS A 128 8.96 -4.68 6.47
CA LYS A 128 9.94 -5.69 6.90
C LYS A 128 10.95 -5.11 7.90
N GLU A 129 11.43 -3.89 7.67
CA GLU A 129 12.34 -3.21 8.59
C GLU A 129 11.69 -2.92 9.95
N ILE A 130 10.46 -2.41 9.96
CA ILE A 130 9.71 -2.14 11.21
C ILE A 130 9.45 -3.44 11.97
N GLN A 131 9.05 -4.51 11.29
CA GLN A 131 8.87 -5.83 11.90
C GLN A 131 10.17 -6.36 12.52
N GLN A 132 11.31 -6.18 11.85
CA GLN A 132 12.61 -6.53 12.42
C GLN A 132 12.95 -5.68 13.65
N LYS A 133 12.70 -4.37 13.61
CA LYS A 133 12.91 -3.47 14.76
C LYS A 133 12.00 -3.81 15.94
N ILE A 134 10.74 -4.18 15.70
CA ILE A 134 9.83 -4.66 16.75
C ILE A 134 10.39 -5.93 17.40
N LYS A 135 10.84 -6.91 16.61
CA LYS A 135 11.46 -8.16 17.12
C LYS A 135 12.74 -7.90 17.92
N GLN A 136 13.63 -7.06 17.41
CA GLN A 136 14.88 -6.68 18.11
C GLN A 136 14.60 -5.92 19.42
N THR A 137 13.57 -5.07 19.40
CA THR A 137 13.14 -4.36 20.60
C THR A 137 12.61 -5.38 21.61
N GLN A 138 11.80 -6.37 21.22
CA GLN A 138 11.32 -7.44 22.11
C GLN A 138 12.47 -8.27 22.73
N THR A 139 13.51 -8.62 21.97
CA THR A 139 14.66 -9.38 22.49
C THR A 139 15.50 -8.61 23.52
N ASN A 140 15.59 -7.27 23.40
CA ASN A 140 16.36 -6.44 24.34
C ASN A 140 15.68 -6.23 25.70
N TYR A 141 14.38 -6.48 25.84
CA TYR A 141 13.70 -6.48 27.16
C TYR A 141 13.77 -7.84 27.86
N ASN A 142 14.31 -8.88 27.20
CA ASN A 142 14.47 -10.22 27.76
C ASN A 142 15.92 -10.55 28.17
N THR A 143 16.83 -9.58 28.22
CA THR A 143 18.13 -9.74 28.90
C THR A 143 18.01 -9.27 30.34
N PRO A 144 17.97 -10.17 31.34
CA PRO A 144 18.02 -9.78 32.74
C PRO A 144 19.44 -9.26 32.99
N ASN A 145 19.60 -7.94 33.05
CA ASN A 145 20.84 -7.33 33.48
C ASN A 145 20.92 -7.42 35.02
N TYR A 146 21.20 -8.63 35.53
CA TYR A 146 21.51 -8.83 36.95
C TYR A 146 22.93 -8.34 37.22
N HIS A 147 23.06 -7.03 37.40
CA HIS A 147 24.23 -6.46 38.06
C HIS A 147 24.02 -6.62 39.57
N ASN A 148 24.44 -7.75 40.13
CA ASN A 148 24.68 -7.83 41.56
C ASN A 148 25.89 -8.71 41.86
N SER A 149 26.73 -8.17 42.73
CA SER A 149 28.09 -8.58 43.02
C SER A 149 28.19 -9.91 43.79
N SER A 150 29.04 -10.82 43.28
CA SER A 150 29.84 -11.86 43.98
C SER A 150 29.12 -13.06 44.65
N PRO A 151 29.81 -14.20 44.88
CA PRO A 151 30.61 -15.01 43.96
C PRO A 151 30.20 -16.52 43.94
N LYS A 152 30.48 -17.18 42.79
CA LYS A 152 30.69 -18.62 42.58
C LYS A 152 29.65 -19.60 43.17
N TYR A 153 28.80 -20.18 42.32
CA TYR A 153 28.70 -21.64 42.17
C TYR A 153 28.24 -21.97 40.75
N SER A 154 29.01 -22.84 40.10
CA SER A 154 28.79 -23.31 38.74
C SER A 154 27.66 -24.34 38.74
N TYR A 155 26.51 -24.01 38.13
CA TYR A 155 25.59 -25.02 37.63
C TYR A 155 25.12 -24.58 36.23
N SER A 156 25.54 -25.36 35.25
CA SER A 156 25.16 -25.21 33.85
C SER A 156 23.69 -25.59 33.70
N ASP A 157 22.79 -24.61 33.75
CA ASP A 157 21.41 -24.79 33.30
C ASP A 157 21.33 -24.43 31.82
N THR A 158 21.44 -25.47 31.01
CA THR A 158 20.91 -25.48 29.65
C THR A 158 19.45 -25.04 29.73
N LEU A 159 19.08 -23.96 29.03
CA LEU A 159 17.67 -23.60 28.80
C LEU A 159 16.94 -24.84 28.26
N ASP A 160 16.21 -25.53 29.14
CA ASP A 160 15.34 -26.63 28.76
C ASP A 160 14.10 -26.01 28.09
N PRO A 161 13.85 -26.28 26.79
CA PRO A 161 12.66 -25.79 26.10
C PRO A 161 11.34 -26.24 26.76
N LEU A 162 11.40 -27.22 27.67
CA LEU A 162 10.27 -27.67 28.47
C LEU A 162 9.90 -26.66 29.56
N GLU A 163 10.88 -26.02 30.19
CA GLU A 163 10.68 -25.03 31.25
C GLU A 163 9.97 -23.77 30.71
N GLU A 164 10.36 -23.34 29.51
CA GLU A 164 9.74 -22.20 28.83
C GLU A 164 8.24 -22.45 28.51
N LYS A 165 7.88 -23.70 28.17
CA LYS A 165 6.48 -24.10 27.97
C LYS A 165 5.69 -24.14 29.27
N PHE A 166 6.32 -24.58 30.36
CA PHE A 166 5.68 -24.58 31.68
C PHE A 166 5.39 -23.16 32.15
N GLN A 167 6.35 -22.24 32.01
CA GLN A 167 6.16 -20.83 32.37
C GLN A 167 5.05 -20.17 31.55
N GLN A 168 4.96 -20.43 30.24
CA GLN A 168 3.85 -19.92 29.42
C GLN A 168 2.50 -20.46 29.87
N TRP A 169 2.42 -21.75 30.22
CA TRP A 169 1.18 -22.36 30.69
C TRP A 169 0.73 -21.80 32.05
N GLU A 170 1.66 -21.54 32.97
CA GLU A 170 1.36 -20.95 34.28
C GLU A 170 0.84 -19.52 34.16
N ILE A 171 1.43 -18.70 33.28
CA ILE A 171 0.97 -17.34 32.97
C ILE A 171 -0.46 -17.37 32.41
N ASP A 172 -0.76 -18.30 31.50
CA ASP A 172 -2.11 -18.47 30.93
C ASP A 172 -3.15 -18.90 31.97
N GLN A 173 -2.77 -19.73 32.94
CA GLN A 173 -3.63 -20.11 34.07
C GLN A 173 -3.91 -18.92 34.98
N GLU A 174 -2.90 -18.12 35.29
CA GLU A 174 -3.03 -16.94 36.14
C GLU A 174 -3.95 -15.89 35.50
N LEU A 175 -3.82 -15.69 34.18
CA LEU A 175 -4.68 -14.79 33.41
C LEU A 175 -6.16 -15.23 33.40
N LYS A 176 -6.41 -16.55 33.36
CA LYS A 176 -7.77 -17.11 33.46
C LYS A 176 -8.38 -16.92 34.84
N ASN A 177 -7.58 -17.09 35.89
CA ASN A 177 -8.03 -16.85 37.26
C ASN A 177 -8.36 -15.37 37.51
N MET A 178 -7.64 -14.44 36.88
CA MET A 178 -7.95 -13.02 36.94
C MET A 178 -9.22 -12.63 36.16
N LYS A 179 -9.56 -13.34 35.09
CA LYS A 179 -10.77 -13.09 34.29
C LYS A 179 -12.07 -13.62 34.92
N GLN A 180 -11.98 -14.46 35.96
CA GLN A 180 -13.15 -15.02 36.66
C GLN A 180 -13.43 -14.35 38.02
N LYS A 181 -12.66 -13.33 38.41
CA LYS A 181 -13.00 -12.40 39.50
C LYS A 181 -13.53 -11.10 38.93
#